data_AF-A0A1U7DPT8-F1
#
_entry.id   AF-A0A1U7DPT8-F1
#
_cell.length_a   1.000
_cell.length_b   1.000
_cell.length_c   1.000
_cell.angle_alpha   90.00
_cell.angle_beta   90.00
_cell.angle_gamma   90.00
#
_symmetry.space_group_name_H-M   'P 1'
#
loop_
_entity.id
_entity.type
_entity.pdbx_description
1 polymer ?
#
loop_
_entity_poly.entity_id
_entity_poly.type
_entity_poly.pdbx_seq_one_letter_code
_entity_poly.pdbx_strand_id
1 'polypeptide(L)' 'MIEAFNKVMKHQFLYPKHINSLTKLEAVLSHAIDTYNNQRPQLNLNENTLLKFLITLLSILAPTLINLKLKDSS' A
#
# COMPACT_ATOMS: atom_id res chain seq x y z
N MET A 1 -6.57 2.95 -11.12
CA MET A 1 -5.64 2.57 -10.03
C MET A 1 -6.37 1.85 -8.89
N ILE A 2 -7.44 2.44 -8.33
CA ILE A 2 -8.29 1.81 -7.30
C ILE A 2 -8.90 0.48 -7.79
N GLU A 3 -9.34 0.42 -9.05
CA GLU A 3 -9.89 -0.82 -9.63
C GLU A 3 -8.88 -1.97 -9.71
N ALA A 4 -7.61 -1.68 -10.00
CA ALA A 4 -6.55 -2.68 -10.05
C ALA A 4 -6.28 -3.23 -8.64
N PHE A 5 -6.22 -2.35 -7.63
CA PHE A 5 -6.13 -2.73 -6.23
C PHE A 5 -7.32 -3.61 -5.81
N ASN A 6 -8.55 -3.21 -6.15
CA ASN A 6 -9.75 -3.99 -5.84
C ASN A 6 -9.73 -5.38 -6.49
N LYS A 7 -9.25 -5.51 -7.72
CA LYS A 7 -9.07 -6.81 -8.40
C LYS A 7 -8.04 -7.67 -7.67
N VAL A 8 -6.88 -7.10 -7.31
CA VAL A 8 -5.84 -7.80 -6.54
C VAL A 8 -6.38 -8.30 -5.20
N MET A 9 -7.04 -7.44 -4.43
CA MET A 9 -7.62 -7.79 -3.13
C MET A 9 -8.65 -8.91 -3.25
N LYS A 10 -9.57 -8.81 -4.23
CA LYS A 10 -10.59 -9.84 -4.47
C LYS A 10 -9.97 -11.18 -4.89
N HIS A 11 -9.14 -11.19 -5.93
CA HIS A 11 -8.62 -12.43 -6.51
C HIS A 11 -7.58 -13.12 -5.64
N GLN A 12 -6.68 -12.36 -5.00
CA GLN A 12 -5.56 -12.96 -4.27
C GLN A 12 -5.89 -13.26 -2.82
N PHE A 13 -6.82 -12.52 -2.20
CA PHE A 13 -7.06 -12.61 -0.76
C PHE A 13 -8.48 -13.04 -0.38
N LEU A 14 -9.50 -12.62 -1.14
CA LEU A 14 -10.90 -12.90 -0.79
C LEU A 14 -11.43 -14.18 -1.44
N TYR A 15 -11.33 -14.33 -2.76
CA TYR A 15 -11.90 -15.47 -3.50
C TYR A 15 -11.36 -16.84 -3.08
N PRO A 16 -10.08 -17.00 -2.69
CA PRO A 16 -9.59 -18.30 -2.22
C PRO A 16 -10.12 -18.71 -0.84
N LYS A 17 -10.82 -17.82 -0.10
CA LYS A 17 -11.25 -18.05 1.27
C LYS A 17 -12.77 -18.19 1.35
N HIS A 18 -13.23 -19.15 2.14
CA HIS A 18 -14.66 -19.27 2.46
C HIS A 18 -15.07 -18.26 3.54
N ILE A 19 -15.59 -17.11 3.10
CA ILE A 19 -16.02 -16.02 3.97
C ILE A 19 -17.54 -16.06 4.09
N ASN A 20 -18.05 -16.42 5.27
CA ASN A 20 -19.49 -16.57 5.52
C ASN A 20 -20.04 -15.64 6.62
N SER A 21 -19.24 -14.67 7.08
CA SER A 21 -19.68 -13.65 8.03
C SER A 21 -18.91 -12.36 7.84
N LEU A 22 -19.50 -11.26 8.29
CA LEU A 22 -18.86 -9.94 8.27
C LEU A 22 -17.58 -9.92 9.11
N THR A 23 -17.60 -10.51 10.31
CA THR A 23 -16.41 -10.59 11.18
C THR A 23 -15.25 -11.32 10.51
N LYS A 24 -15.52 -12.40 9.76
CA LYS A 24 -14.48 -13.08 8.99
C LYS A 24 -13.98 -12.23 7.81
N LEU A 25 -14.89 -11.50 7.16
CA LEU A 25 -14.52 -10.59 6.08
C LEU A 25 -13.57 -9.50 6.59
N GLU A 26 -13.90 -8.87 7.73
CA GLU A 26 -13.07 -7.84 8.37
C GLU A 26 -11.69 -8.37 8.75
N ALA A 27 -11.63 -9.54 9.39
CA ALA A 27 -10.36 -10.18 9.75
C ALA A 27 -9.50 -10.50 8.51
N VAL A 28 -10.12 -11.06 7.46
CA VAL A 28 -9.43 -11.37 6.21
C VAL A 28 -8.94 -10.10 5.51
N LEU A 29 -9.77 -9.04 5.46
CA LEU A 29 -9.39 -7.77 4.82
C LEU A 29 -8.26 -7.09 5.58
N SER A 30 -8.32 -7.04 6.90
CA SER A 30 -7.26 -6.46 7.74
C SER A 30 -5.93 -7.16 7.48
N HIS A 31 -5.92 -8.50 7.48
CA HIS A 31 -4.74 -9.29 7.19
C HIS A 31 -4.25 -9.12 5.74
N ALA A 32 -5.17 -9.04 4.77
CA ALA A 32 -4.83 -8.83 3.37
C ALA A 32 -4.17 -7.46 3.12
N ILE A 33 -4.68 -6.42 3.78
CA ILE A 33 -4.10 -5.06 3.70
C ILE A 33 -2.70 -5.05 4.30
N ASP A 34 -2.50 -5.64 5.48
CA ASP A 34 -1.18 -5.75 6.10
C ASP A 34 -0.20 -6.51 5.19
N THR A 35 -0.62 -7.66 4.67
CA THR A 35 0.20 -8.48 3.76
C THR A 35 0.59 -7.69 2.52
N TYR A 36 -0.37 -7.00 1.89
CA TYR A 36 -0.12 -6.22 0.67
C TYR A 36 0.83 -5.03 0.91
N ASN A 37 0.67 -4.34 2.04
CA ASN A 37 1.44 -3.13 2.35
C ASN A 37 2.84 -3.43 2.87
N ASN A 38 2.99 -4.48 3.68
CA ASN A 38 4.17 -4.67 4.54
C ASN A 38 4.95 -5.95 4.23
N GLN A 39 4.31 -6.97 3.68
CA GLN A 39 4.91 -8.30 3.58
C GLN A 39 5.18 -8.72 2.13
N ARG A 40 4.39 -8.23 1.17
CA ARG A 40 4.50 -8.63 -0.23
C ARG A 40 5.24 -7.59 -1.07
N PRO A 41 6.45 -7.92 -1.55
CA PRO A 41 7.13 -7.20 -2.63
C PRO A 41 6.21 -7.06 -3.84
N GLN A 42 6.08 -5.84 -4.35
CA GLN A 42 5.41 -5.61 -5.62
C GLN A 42 6.49 -5.58 -6.71
N LEU A 43 6.35 -6.43 -7.75
CA LEU A 43 7.29 -6.47 -8.87
C LEU A 43 7.44 -5.08 -9.53
N ASN A 44 6.33 -4.36 -9.61
CA ASN A 44 6.27 -3.03 -10.20
C ASN A 44 6.90 -1.95 -9.29
N LEU A 45 7.28 -2.28 -8.05
CA LEU A 45 7.98 -1.41 -7.10
C LEU A 45 9.41 -1.91 -6.83
N ASN A 46 10.02 -2.59 -7.80
CA ASN A 46 11.39 -3.09 -7.71
C ASN A 46 11.60 -3.99 -6.47
N GLU A 47 10.62 -4.87 -6.24
CA GLU A 47 10.55 -5.79 -5.09
C GLU A 47 10.44 -5.10 -3.71
N ASN A 48 10.09 -3.82 -3.68
CA ASN A 48 9.71 -3.17 -2.43
C ASN A 48 8.24 -3.43 -2.09
N THR A 49 7.96 -3.48 -0.81
CA THR A 49 6.60 -3.40 -0.29
C THR A 49 6.08 -1.98 -0.48
N LEU A 50 4.75 -1.83 -0.59
CA LEU A 50 4.14 -0.53 -0.88
C LEU A 50 4.52 0.51 0.19
N LEU A 51 4.53 0.11 1.47
CA LEU A 51 4.90 1.00 2.56
C LEU A 51 6.38 1.42 2.47
N LYS A 52 7.28 0.47 2.22
CA LYS A 52 8.71 0.77 2.09
C LYS A 52 9.00 1.72 0.93
N PHE A 53 8.31 1.53 -0.19
CA PHE A 53 8.40 2.44 -1.33
C PHE A 53 7.92 3.86 -0.97
N LEU A 54 6.77 4.00 -0.31
CA LEU A 54 6.24 5.30 0.12
C LEU A 54 7.17 6.01 1.11
N ILE A 55 7.72 5.29 2.09
CA ILE A 55 8.70 5.85 3.04
C ILE A 55 9.93 6.34 2.30
N THR A 56 10.48 5.53 1.40
CA THR A 56 11.66 5.88 0.61
C THR A 56 11.41 7.12 -0.25
N LEU A 57 10.24 7.18 -0.91
CA LEU A 57 9.83 8.32 -1.71
C LEU A 57 9.70 9.60 -0.85
N LEU A 58 9.09 9.50 0.33
CA LEU A 58 8.98 10.61 1.28
C LEU A 58 10.36 11.08 1.75
N SER A 59 11.29 10.18 2.06
CA SER A 59 12.65 10.54 2.45
C SER A 59 13.42 11.28 1.36
N ILE A 60 13.19 10.95 0.08
CA ILE A 60 13.81 11.63 -1.07
C ILE A 60 13.14 12.98 -1.35
N LEU A 61 11.81 13.06 -1.22
CA LEU A 61 11.06 14.27 -1.55
C LEU A 61 11.05 15.31 -0.42
N ALA A 62 11.18 14.90 0.85
CA ALA A 62 11.14 15.79 2.00
C ALA A 62 12.16 16.95 1.94
N PRO A 63 13.44 16.74 1.59
CA PRO A 63 14.41 17.83 1.44
C PRO A 63 14.00 18.82 0.34
N THR A 64 13.42 18.32 -0.74
CA THR A 64 13.00 19.11 -1.91
C THR A 64 11.79 19.98 -1.56
N LEU A 65 10.81 19.43 -0.83
CA LEU A 65 9.64 20.17 -0.35
C LEU A 65 10.01 21.26 0.66
N ILE A 66 10.97 21.00 1.55
CA ILE A 66 11.49 21.99 2.50
C ILE A 66 12.16 23.15 1.76
N ASN A 67 13.00 22.86 0.76
CA ASN A 67 13.67 23.90 -0.03
C ASN A 67 12.69 24.77 -0.81
N LEU A 68 11.62 24.18 -1.37
CA LEU A 68 10.55 24.94 -2.02
C LEU A 68 9.83 25.84 -1.01
N LYS A 69 9.49 25.31 0.17
CA LYS A 69 8.82 26.08 1.23
C LYS A 69 9.65 27.26 1.73
N LEU A 70 10.96 27.08 1.87
CA LEU A 70 11.89 28.15 2.26
C LEU A 70 12.04 29.21 1.17
N LYS A 71 12.04 28.80 -0.11
CA LYS A 71 12.10 29.71 -1.25
C LYS A 71 10.83 30.54 -1.43
N ASP A 72 9.68 30.01 -1.07
CA ASP A 72 8.40 30.75 -1.05
C ASP A 72 8.26 31.69 0.17
N SER A 73 9.17 31.58 1.16
CA SER A 73 9.16 32.38 2.40
C SER A 73 10.23 33.48 2.44
N SER A 74 10.99 33.68 1.34
CA SER A 74 11.93 34.79 1.11
C SER A 74 11.41 35.70 0.01
#